data_AF-A0A1Y0N210-F1
#
_entry.id   AF-A0A1Y0N210-F1
#
_cell.length_a   1.000
_cell.length_b   1.000
_cell.length_c   1.000
_cell.angle_alpha   90.00
_cell.angle_beta   90.00
_cell.angle_gamma   90.00
#
_symmetry.space_group_name_H-M   'P 1'
#
loop_
_entity.id
_entity.type
_entity.pdbx_description
1 polymer ?
#
loop_
_entity_poly.entity_id
_entity_poly.type
_entity_poly.pdbx_seq_one_letter_code
_entity_poly.pdbx_strand_id
1 'polypeptide(L)'
;MLYVKFKIQEAEKFNDFKKLYKHLVDVRQPNFDFEDEVPDFDWDTMNESDVEEALKKIDESLDDEALALKRYKKVIPNYATSVFKKYFQIDNDKLGNLGIQEVLSIFNYLEFGFEVDFNNLELLKDDNGIVQFSTGNFPFGGLERFFVTLKAFNIIPAECFDGFSVNEINWDSEFSYDFIELEKETEVYINKLKA
;
A
#
# COMPACT_ATOMS: atom_id res chain seq x y z
N MET A 1 9.82 -3.51 16.92
CA MET A 1 10.13 -3.30 15.49
C MET A 1 9.72 -4.56 14.72
N LEU A 2 8.70 -4.43 13.88
CA LEU A 2 8.24 -5.45 12.95
C LEU A 2 9.04 -5.40 11.66
N TYR A 3 9.06 -6.49 10.90
CA TYR A 3 9.62 -6.47 9.56
C TYR A 3 9.00 -7.50 8.62
N VAL A 4 9.19 -7.27 7.32
CA VAL A 4 8.94 -8.23 6.25
C VAL A 4 10.15 -8.24 5.33
N LYS A 5 10.80 -9.40 5.19
CA LYS A 5 11.80 -9.67 4.16
C LYS A 5 11.13 -10.25 2.93
N PHE A 6 11.68 -9.94 1.78
CA PHE A 6 11.13 -10.33 0.50
C PHE A 6 12.20 -10.52 -0.58
N LYS A 7 11.81 -11.24 -1.64
CA LYS A 7 12.58 -11.39 -2.87
C LYS A 7 11.99 -10.53 -3.97
N ILE A 8 12.85 -9.80 -4.68
CA ILE A 8 12.49 -8.98 -5.83
C ILE A 8 12.62 -9.85 -7.07
N GLN A 9 11.54 -9.99 -7.85
CA GLN A 9 11.57 -10.72 -9.12
C GLN A 9 11.87 -9.80 -10.30
N GLU A 10 11.40 -8.54 -10.22
CA GLU A 10 11.53 -7.55 -11.29
C GLU A 10 11.92 -6.18 -10.71
N ALA A 11 13.10 -5.69 -11.09
CA ALA A 11 13.62 -4.42 -10.58
C ALA A 11 12.74 -3.21 -10.93
N GLU A 12 12.11 -3.21 -12.11
CA GLU A 12 11.20 -2.13 -12.53
C GLU A 12 9.99 -2.04 -11.61
N LYS A 13 9.35 -3.18 -11.31
CA LYS A 13 8.21 -3.23 -10.39
C LYS A 13 8.61 -2.91 -8.95
N PHE A 14 9.83 -3.24 -8.54
CA PHE A 14 10.35 -2.78 -7.24
C PHE A 14 10.52 -1.26 -7.19
N ASN A 15 10.94 -0.63 -8.29
CA ASN A 15 11.00 0.83 -8.35
C ASN A 15 9.60 1.49 -8.29
N ASP A 16 8.58 0.85 -8.86
CA ASP A 16 7.20 1.30 -8.68
C ASP A 16 6.73 1.10 -7.23
N PHE A 17 7.09 -0.02 -6.59
CA PHE A 17 6.81 -0.22 -5.16
C PHE A 17 7.48 0.84 -4.27
N LYS A 18 8.70 1.30 -4.59
CA LYS A 18 9.33 2.41 -3.86
C LYS A 18 8.51 3.70 -3.93
N LYS A 19 7.81 3.96 -5.04
CA LYS A 19 6.91 5.13 -5.16
C LYS A 19 5.72 4.99 -4.21
N LEU A 20 5.11 3.81 -4.18
CA LEU A 20 4.05 3.51 -3.21
C LEU A 20 4.58 3.62 -1.77
N TYR A 21 5.71 2.99 -1.45
CA TYR A 21 6.31 3.05 -0.12
C TYR A 21 6.56 4.49 0.33
N LYS A 22 7.13 5.33 -0.55
CA LYS A 22 7.33 6.75 -0.26
C LYS A 22 6.01 7.46 0.04
N HIS A 23 4.98 7.23 -0.78
CA HIS A 23 3.64 7.76 -0.52
C HIS A 23 3.12 7.34 0.86
N LEU A 24 3.24 6.05 1.21
CA LEU A 24 2.81 5.54 2.50
C LEU A 24 3.59 6.13 3.69
N VAL A 25 4.87 6.45 3.52
CA VAL A 25 5.66 7.19 4.52
C VAL A 25 5.18 8.64 4.63
N ASP A 26 4.96 9.30 3.50
CA ASP A 26 4.61 10.72 3.43
C ASP A 26 3.23 10.96 4.09
N VAL A 27 2.20 10.16 3.79
CA VAL A 27 0.84 10.29 4.37
C VAL A 27 0.75 10.16 5.89
N ARG A 28 1.82 9.65 6.53
CA ARG A 28 1.90 9.47 7.99
C ARG A 28 2.71 10.56 8.68
N GLN A 29 3.29 11.50 7.93
CA GLN A 29 4.07 12.57 8.54
C GLN A 29 3.14 13.58 9.25
N PRO A 30 3.58 14.13 10.40
CA PRO A 30 2.83 15.19 11.06
C PRO A 30 2.73 16.39 10.12
N ASN A 31 1.51 16.87 9.90
CA ASN A 31 1.16 17.93 8.93
C ASN A 31 1.25 17.53 7.46
N PHE A 32 1.23 16.23 7.14
CA PHE A 32 0.99 15.83 5.77
C PHE A 32 -0.41 16.30 5.35
N ASP A 33 -0.45 17.04 4.25
CA ASP A 33 -1.68 17.43 3.59
C ASP A 33 -1.65 16.82 2.19
N PHE A 34 -2.79 16.29 1.77
CA PHE A 34 -2.93 15.93 0.37
C PHE A 34 -3.02 17.28 -0.35
N GLU A 35 -1.97 17.67 -1.08
CA GLU A 35 -1.95 18.86 -1.95
C GLU A 35 -3.00 18.70 -3.06
N ASP A 36 -4.27 18.68 -2.68
CA ASP A 36 -5.41 18.70 -3.57
C ASP A 36 -5.57 20.18 -3.93
N GLU A 37 -4.93 20.57 -5.03
CA GLU A 37 -5.03 21.91 -5.58
C GLU A 37 -6.51 22.25 -5.77
N VAL A 38 -7.07 23.05 -4.86
CA VAL A 38 -8.36 23.71 -5.08
C VAL A 38 -8.11 24.66 -6.23
N PRO A 39 -8.74 24.44 -7.41
CA PRO A 39 -8.41 25.25 -8.56
C PRO A 39 -8.88 26.69 -8.33
N ASP A 40 -7.98 27.65 -8.52
CA ASP A 40 -8.28 29.08 -8.43
C ASP A 40 -8.86 29.57 -9.76
N PHE A 41 -10.00 30.26 -9.70
CA PHE A 41 -10.74 30.69 -10.88
C PHE A 41 -10.99 32.19 -10.84
N ASP A 42 -10.69 32.87 -11.94
CA ASP A 42 -11.03 34.28 -12.14
C ASP A 42 -12.51 34.43 -12.53
N TRP A 43 -13.38 34.36 -11.53
CA TRP A 43 -14.83 34.42 -11.68
C TRP A 43 -15.33 35.68 -12.39
N ASP A 44 -14.57 36.78 -12.33
CA ASP A 44 -14.96 38.07 -12.87
C ASP A 44 -14.86 38.13 -14.41
N THR A 45 -14.12 37.20 -15.03
CA THR A 45 -13.87 37.20 -16.47
C THR A 45 -14.44 35.98 -17.21
N MET A 46 -15.02 35.01 -16.48
CA MET A 46 -15.54 33.77 -17.05
C MET A 46 -16.88 33.92 -17.77
N ASN A 47 -17.03 33.19 -18.88
CA ASN A 47 -18.34 33.03 -19.54
C ASN A 47 -19.16 31.92 -18.86
N GLU A 48 -20.46 31.82 -19.19
CA GLU A 48 -21.37 30.84 -18.55
C GLU A 48 -20.90 29.38 -18.69
N SER A 49 -20.31 28.97 -19.81
CA SER A 49 -19.77 27.62 -19.98
C SER A 49 -18.50 27.36 -19.17
N ASP A 50 -17.66 28.39 -18.99
CA ASP A 50 -16.43 28.31 -18.19
C ASP A 50 -16.77 28.23 -16.69
N VAL A 51 -17.84 28.90 -16.26
CA VAL A 51 -18.37 28.81 -14.89
C VAL A 51 -18.87 27.40 -14.59
N GLU A 52 -19.58 26.75 -15.52
CA GLU A 52 -20.06 25.37 -15.34
C GLU A 52 -18.89 24.37 -15.25
N GLU A 53 -17.84 24.55 -16.07
CA GLU A 53 -16.63 23.73 -15.99
C GLU A 53 -15.83 23.99 -14.69
N ALA A 54 -15.77 25.24 -14.22
CA ALA A 54 -15.13 25.61 -12.97
C ALA A 54 -15.85 25.00 -11.75
N LEU A 55 -17.19 25.08 -11.71
CA LEU A 55 -18.00 24.45 -10.68
C LEU A 55 -17.80 22.92 -10.66
N LYS A 56 -17.70 22.28 -11.83
CA LYS A 56 -17.42 20.85 -11.92
C LYS A 56 -16.05 20.50 -11.36
N LYS A 57 -15.02 21.30 -11.66
CA LYS A 57 -13.67 21.10 -11.11
C LYS A 57 -13.62 21.29 -9.59
N ILE A 58 -14.43 22.21 -9.06
CA ILE A 58 -14.59 22.40 -7.61
C ILE A 58 -15.26 21.18 -6.99
N ASP A 59 -16.37 20.73 -7.57
CA ASP A 59 -17.09 19.54 -7.11
C ASP A 59 -16.18 18.30 -7.11
N GLU A 60 -15.42 18.08 -8.19
CA GLU A 60 -14.41 17.02 -8.29
C GLU A 60 -13.26 17.18 -7.28
N SER A 61 -12.89 18.42 -6.90
CA SER A 61 -11.88 18.69 -5.87
C SER A 61 -12.38 18.52 -4.44
N LEU A 62 -13.70 18.37 -4.26
CA LEU A 62 -14.35 18.14 -2.97
C LEU A 62 -14.86 16.70 -2.83
N ASP A 63 -14.76 15.89 -3.88
CA ASP A 63 -15.15 14.47 -3.88
C ASP A 63 -13.99 13.59 -3.39
N ASP A 64 -14.07 13.17 -2.13
CA ASP A 64 -13.10 12.28 -1.47
C ASP A 64 -12.82 10.99 -2.26
N GLU A 65 -13.83 10.40 -2.92
CA GLU A 65 -13.66 9.18 -3.72
C GLU A 65 -12.89 9.47 -5.01
N ALA A 66 -13.19 10.58 -5.68
CA ALA A 66 -12.47 11.00 -6.88
C ALA A 66 -11.00 11.34 -6.58
N LEU A 67 -10.75 12.03 -5.47
CA LEU A 67 -9.40 12.34 -4.99
C LEU A 67 -8.62 11.08 -4.64
N ALA A 68 -9.24 10.14 -3.89
CA ALA A 68 -8.62 8.85 -3.58
C ALA A 68 -8.28 8.06 -4.85
N LEU A 69 -9.17 8.06 -5.84
CA LEU A 69 -8.94 7.41 -7.14
C LEU A 69 -7.80 8.07 -7.93
N LYS A 70 -7.69 9.40 -7.87
CA LYS A 70 -6.60 10.16 -8.50
C LYS A 70 -5.26 9.80 -7.86
N ARG A 71 -5.19 9.77 -6.52
CA ARG A 71 -3.99 9.34 -5.78
C ARG A 71 -3.63 7.90 -6.08
N TYR A 72 -4.61 7.00 -6.05
CA TYR A 72 -4.43 5.59 -6.40
C TYR A 72 -3.77 5.43 -7.77
N LYS A 73 -4.32 6.06 -8.81
CA LYS A 73 -3.79 5.97 -10.19
C LYS A 73 -2.39 6.56 -10.34
N LYS A 74 -1.99 7.48 -9.45
CA LYS A 74 -0.64 8.09 -9.46
C LYS A 74 0.43 7.14 -8.90
N VAL A 75 0.08 6.30 -7.92
CA VAL A 75 1.05 5.47 -7.18
C VAL A 75 0.92 3.96 -7.42
N ILE A 76 -0.24 3.49 -7.90
CA ILE A 76 -0.50 2.08 -8.20
C ILE A 76 -0.57 1.86 -9.72
N PRO A 77 0.36 1.09 -10.31
CA PRO A 77 0.31 0.74 -11.72
C PRO A 77 -0.86 -0.20 -12.09
N ASN A 78 -1.33 -0.13 -13.34
CA ASN A 78 -2.43 -0.96 -13.85
C ASN A 78 -2.21 -2.48 -13.71
N TYR A 79 -0.95 -2.94 -13.74
CA TYR A 79 -0.65 -4.36 -13.56
C TYR A 79 -0.94 -4.80 -12.10
N ALA A 80 -0.64 -3.96 -11.11
CA ALA A 80 -0.91 -4.23 -9.71
C ALA A 80 -2.43 -4.19 -9.45
N THR A 81 -3.13 -3.22 -10.06
CA THR A 81 -4.61 -3.19 -10.08
C THR A 81 -5.21 -4.51 -10.55
N SER A 82 -4.63 -5.12 -11.59
CA SER A 82 -5.12 -6.39 -12.13
C SER A 82 -4.96 -7.54 -11.12
N VAL A 83 -3.89 -7.54 -10.32
CA VAL A 83 -3.69 -8.52 -9.24
C VAL A 83 -4.70 -8.30 -8.11
N PHE A 84 -4.93 -7.04 -7.71
CA PHE A 84 -5.94 -6.73 -6.68
C PHE A 84 -7.35 -7.15 -7.08
N LYS A 85 -7.72 -6.97 -8.35
CA LYS A 85 -9.01 -7.46 -8.86
C LYS A 85 -9.16 -8.96 -8.73
N LYS A 86 -8.10 -9.73 -9.00
CA LYS A 86 -8.11 -11.19 -8.80
C LYS A 86 -8.24 -11.58 -7.34
N TYR A 87 -7.55 -10.88 -6.44
CA TYR A 87 -7.62 -11.13 -5.00
C TYR A 87 -9.07 -11.03 -4.48
N PHE A 88 -9.81 -10.01 -4.93
CA PHE A 88 -11.23 -9.84 -4.60
C PHE A 88 -12.19 -10.68 -5.44
N GLN A 89 -11.68 -11.54 -6.35
CA GLN A 89 -12.51 -12.36 -7.25
C GLN A 89 -13.48 -11.52 -8.10
N ILE A 90 -13.04 -10.34 -8.53
CA ILE A 90 -13.86 -9.40 -9.30
C ILE A 90 -13.89 -9.85 -10.76
N ASP A 91 -14.98 -10.50 -11.17
CA ASP A 91 -15.26 -10.78 -12.58
C ASP A 91 -15.70 -9.50 -13.31
N ASN A 92 -14.86 -9.06 -14.26
CA ASN A 92 -14.95 -7.77 -14.96
C ASN A 92 -16.29 -7.54 -15.73
N ASP A 93 -17.14 -8.56 -15.93
CA ASP A 93 -18.36 -8.43 -16.74
C ASP A 93 -19.62 -7.97 -15.97
N LYS A 94 -19.60 -7.97 -14.62
CA LYS A 94 -20.80 -7.62 -13.82
C LYS A 94 -20.64 -6.46 -12.83
N LEU A 95 -19.43 -6.01 -12.54
CA LEU A 95 -19.18 -5.19 -11.35
C LEU A 95 -18.72 -3.75 -11.58
N GLY A 96 -18.43 -3.30 -12.81
CA GLY A 96 -18.19 -1.86 -13.13
C GLY A 96 -17.53 -1.04 -12.01
N ASN A 97 -18.30 -0.12 -11.39
CA ASN A 97 -17.87 0.75 -10.29
C ASN A 97 -17.61 0.04 -8.95
N LEU A 98 -18.31 -1.05 -8.63
CA LEU A 98 -18.11 -1.82 -7.40
C LEU A 98 -16.70 -2.44 -7.35
N GLY A 99 -16.21 -2.91 -8.50
CA GLY A 99 -14.87 -3.47 -8.57
C GLY A 99 -13.75 -2.43 -8.42
N ILE A 100 -14.04 -1.16 -8.68
CA ILE A 100 -13.10 -0.05 -8.41
C ILE A 100 -13.11 0.26 -6.91
N GLN A 101 -14.28 0.28 -6.26
CA GLN A 101 -14.39 0.51 -4.82
C GLN A 101 -13.66 -0.55 -3.99
N GLU A 102 -13.74 -1.83 -4.37
CA GLU A 102 -13.00 -2.90 -3.68
C GLU A 102 -11.49 -2.71 -3.81
N VAL A 103 -10.99 -2.35 -4.99
CA VAL A 103 -9.56 -2.06 -5.18
C VAL A 103 -9.12 -0.82 -4.39
N LEU A 104 -9.94 0.23 -4.36
CA LEU A 104 -9.70 1.41 -3.53
C LEU A 104 -9.71 1.08 -2.04
N SER A 105 -10.41 0.02 -1.61
CA SER A 105 -10.39 -0.42 -0.21
C SER A 105 -9.01 -0.92 0.23
N ILE A 106 -8.21 -1.55 -0.65
CA ILE A 106 -6.81 -1.88 -0.35
C ILE A 106 -6.01 -0.60 -0.20
N PHE A 107 -6.21 0.37 -1.09
CA PHE A 107 -5.46 1.61 -1.04
C PHE A 107 -5.77 2.43 0.21
N ASN A 108 -7.05 2.60 0.54
CA ASN A 108 -7.50 3.22 1.78
C ASN A 108 -6.95 2.46 3.00
N TYR A 109 -6.98 1.13 2.97
CA TYR A 109 -6.33 0.33 4.01
C TYR A 109 -4.83 0.65 4.13
N LEU A 110 -4.08 0.73 3.04
CA LEU A 110 -2.66 1.06 3.10
C LEU A 110 -2.41 2.49 3.59
N GLU A 111 -3.23 3.47 3.19
CA GLU A 111 -3.09 4.86 3.62
C GLU A 111 -3.42 5.01 5.12
N PHE A 112 -4.56 4.49 5.56
CA PHE A 112 -5.15 4.83 6.86
C PHE A 112 -5.39 3.63 7.77
N GLY A 113 -5.74 2.46 7.22
CA GLY A 113 -6.05 1.27 8.01
C GLY A 113 -4.84 0.44 8.46
N PHE A 114 -3.70 0.58 7.79
CA PHE A 114 -2.44 -0.08 8.12
C PHE A 114 -1.70 0.79 9.13
N GLU A 115 -2.17 0.75 10.38
CA GLU A 115 -1.74 1.58 11.50
C GLU A 115 -0.31 1.23 11.98
N VAL A 116 0.65 1.53 11.10
CA VAL A 116 2.08 1.33 11.30
C VAL A 116 2.86 2.58 10.90
N ASP A 117 4.01 2.78 11.51
CA ASP A 117 5.03 3.73 11.08
C ASP A 117 6.08 3.00 10.26
N PHE A 118 6.19 3.31 8.98
CA PHE A 118 7.25 2.77 8.13
C PHE A 118 8.60 3.37 8.52
N ASN A 119 9.50 2.54 9.04
CA ASN A 119 10.78 3.00 9.59
C ASN A 119 11.91 2.90 8.57
N ASN A 120 11.91 1.85 7.73
CA ASN A 120 12.98 1.63 6.77
C ASN A 120 12.53 0.73 5.60
N LEU A 121 13.11 0.98 4.43
CA LEU A 121 13.07 0.09 3.26
C LEU A 121 14.51 -0.05 2.76
N GLU A 122 15.04 -1.26 2.86
CA GLU A 122 16.43 -1.55 2.51
C GLU A 122 16.51 -2.65 1.45
N LEU A 123 17.40 -2.45 0.48
CA LEU A 123 17.80 -3.47 -0.48
C LEU A 123 18.98 -4.25 0.10
N LEU A 124 18.81 -5.55 0.26
CA LEU A 124 19.82 -6.49 0.70
C LEU A 124 20.52 -7.12 -0.52
N LYS A 125 21.49 -8.02 -0.28
CA LYS A 125 22.16 -8.76 -1.36
C LYS A 125 21.20 -9.72 -2.07
N ASP A 126 21.57 -10.11 -3.29
CA ASP A 126 20.91 -11.16 -4.08
C ASP A 126 19.41 -10.90 -4.32
N ASP A 127 19.08 -9.65 -4.68
CA ASP A 127 17.71 -9.20 -4.97
C ASP A 127 16.72 -9.42 -3.80
N ASN A 128 17.23 -9.47 -2.57
CA ASN A 128 16.39 -9.47 -1.37
C ASN A 128 16.19 -8.05 -0.87
N GLY A 129 15.10 -7.81 -0.16
CA GLY A 129 14.87 -6.56 0.55
C GLY A 129 14.16 -6.77 1.87
N ILE A 130 14.11 -5.72 2.67
CA ILE A 130 13.42 -5.71 3.96
C ILE A 130 12.68 -4.38 4.13
N VAL A 131 11.44 -4.47 4.59
CA VAL A 131 10.66 -3.33 5.07
C VAL A 131 10.52 -3.48 6.58
N GLN A 132 10.92 -2.45 7.32
CA GLN A 132 10.82 -2.38 8.77
C GLN A 132 9.78 -1.33 9.15
N PHE A 133 8.96 -1.65 10.13
CA PHE A 133 7.89 -0.77 10.60
C PHE A 133 7.59 -1.02 12.07
N SER A 134 6.98 -0.02 12.70
CA SER A 134 6.58 -0.05 14.09
C SER A 134 5.07 0.15 14.18
N THR A 135 4.46 -0.29 15.25
CA THR A 135 3.03 -0.10 15.49
C THR A 135 2.80 0.17 16.97
N GLY A 136 1.82 1.01 17.27
CA GLY A 136 1.33 1.23 18.63
C GLY A 136 0.39 0.11 19.12
N ASN A 137 -0.06 -0.78 18.22
CA ASN A 137 -1.07 -1.78 18.50
C ASN A 137 -0.44 -3.16 18.73
N PHE A 138 -0.83 -3.84 19.80
CA PHE A 138 -0.41 -5.22 20.09
C PHE A 138 -1.57 -6.04 20.66
N PRO A 139 -1.90 -7.24 20.11
CA PRO A 139 -1.28 -7.92 18.96
C PRO A 139 -1.48 -7.17 17.63
N PHE A 140 -0.49 -7.24 16.73
CA PHE A 140 -0.61 -6.67 15.39
C PHE A 140 -1.13 -7.70 14.39
N GLY A 141 -2.41 -7.61 14.07
CA GLY A 141 -2.99 -8.26 12.88
C GLY A 141 -3.01 -7.26 11.71
N GLY A 142 -2.78 -7.73 10.48
CA GLY A 142 -2.92 -6.86 9.29
C GLY A 142 -1.88 -7.05 8.18
N LEU A 143 -0.94 -7.99 8.32
CA LEU A 143 0.10 -8.19 7.31
C LEU A 143 -0.44 -8.74 5.97
N GLU A 144 -1.60 -9.40 5.97
CA GLU A 144 -2.14 -10.06 4.78
C GLU A 144 -2.30 -9.11 3.58
N ARG A 145 -2.99 -7.99 3.76
CA ARG A 145 -3.20 -6.99 2.69
C ARG A 145 -1.88 -6.36 2.24
N PHE A 146 -0.93 -6.22 3.15
CA PHE A 146 0.41 -5.74 2.82
C PHE A 146 1.19 -6.78 1.99
N PHE A 147 1.07 -8.07 2.30
CA PHE A 147 1.68 -9.15 1.50
C PHE A 147 1.07 -9.25 0.11
N VAL A 148 -0.26 -9.16 -0.01
CA VAL A 148 -0.95 -9.10 -1.31
C VAL A 148 -0.47 -7.89 -2.11
N THR A 149 -0.25 -6.76 -1.45
CA THR A 149 0.36 -5.57 -2.07
C THR A 149 1.76 -5.87 -2.58
N LEU A 150 2.65 -6.45 -1.79
CA LEU A 150 3.99 -6.82 -2.26
C LEU A 150 3.92 -7.77 -3.47
N LYS A 151 3.06 -8.80 -3.42
CA LYS A 151 2.83 -9.74 -4.52
C LYS A 151 2.34 -9.04 -5.79
N ALA A 152 1.48 -8.03 -5.68
CA ALA A 152 1.01 -7.23 -6.81
C ALA A 152 2.13 -6.47 -7.53
N PHE A 153 3.25 -6.21 -6.84
CA PHE A 153 4.47 -5.62 -7.40
C PHE A 153 5.55 -6.66 -7.76
N ASN A 154 5.20 -7.95 -7.87
CA ASN A 154 6.15 -9.05 -8.08
C ASN A 154 7.30 -9.08 -7.05
N ILE A 155 6.97 -8.68 -5.82
CA ILE A 155 7.82 -8.82 -4.65
C ILE A 155 7.26 -9.97 -3.84
N ILE A 156 8.07 -10.97 -3.53
CA ILE A 156 7.62 -12.19 -2.86
C ILE A 156 8.03 -12.11 -1.38
N PRO A 157 7.09 -11.88 -0.45
CA PRO A 157 7.37 -11.96 0.98
C PRO A 157 7.88 -13.37 1.31
N ALA A 158 8.95 -13.46 2.09
CA ALA A 158 9.61 -14.72 2.39
C ALA A 158 9.77 -14.97 3.89
N GLU A 159 9.88 -13.90 4.69
CA GLU A 159 10.01 -14.00 6.14
C GLU A 159 9.42 -12.74 6.77
N CYS A 160 8.81 -12.85 7.94
CA CYS A 160 8.41 -11.68 8.72
C CYS A 160 8.68 -11.87 10.21
N PHE A 161 8.78 -10.76 10.94
CA PHE A 161 8.54 -10.75 12.38
C PHE A 161 7.25 -9.99 12.62
N ASP A 162 6.25 -10.71 13.12
CA ASP A 162 4.87 -10.21 13.32
C ASP A 162 4.65 -9.56 14.70
N GLY A 163 5.68 -9.56 15.54
CA GLY A 163 5.64 -9.05 16.90
C GLY A 163 5.72 -10.15 17.96
N PHE A 164 5.50 -11.41 17.57
CA PHE A 164 5.60 -12.58 18.42
C PHE A 164 6.75 -13.48 17.98
N SER A 165 6.75 -13.88 16.71
CA SER A 165 7.69 -14.84 16.16
C SER A 165 8.26 -14.37 14.83
N VAL A 166 9.46 -14.85 14.54
CA VAL A 166 10.00 -14.83 13.18
C VAL A 166 9.39 -16.01 12.44
N ASN A 167 8.73 -15.74 11.33
CA ASN A 167 8.01 -16.73 10.54
C ASN A 167 8.54 -16.75 9.11
N GLU A 168 8.84 -17.94 8.59
CA GLU A 168 8.98 -18.17 7.15
C GLU A 168 7.58 -18.16 6.49
N ILE A 169 7.48 -17.53 5.33
CA ILE A 169 6.23 -17.39 4.58
C ILE A 169 6.25 -18.37 3.40
N ASN A 170 5.44 -19.42 3.51
CA ASN A 170 5.34 -20.44 2.47
C ASN A 170 4.07 -20.25 1.65
N TRP A 171 4.25 -19.83 0.40
CA TRP A 171 3.14 -19.56 -0.51
C TRP A 171 2.66 -20.84 -1.20
N ASP A 172 1.41 -21.21 -0.94
CA ASP A 172 0.73 -22.31 -1.63
C ASP A 172 0.07 -21.86 -2.94
N SER A 173 -0.24 -20.56 -3.05
CA SER A 173 -0.85 -19.97 -4.24
C SER A 173 -0.48 -18.48 -4.42
N GLU A 174 -1.19 -17.80 -5.32
CA GLU A 174 -1.03 -16.35 -5.53
C GLU A 174 -1.41 -15.53 -4.28
N PHE A 175 -2.38 -15.99 -3.48
CA PHE A 175 -2.95 -15.23 -2.36
C PHE A 175 -3.06 -16.00 -1.03
N SER A 176 -2.69 -17.28 -1.01
CA SER A 176 -2.71 -18.11 0.20
C SER A 176 -1.30 -18.57 0.54
N TYR A 177 -0.99 -18.51 1.83
CA TYR A 177 0.28 -18.90 2.41
C TYR A 177 0.06 -19.41 3.82
N ASP A 178 1.02 -20.19 4.29
CA ASP A 178 1.15 -20.61 5.68
C ASP A 178 2.41 -20.00 6.31
N PHE A 179 2.42 -19.92 7.63
CA PHE A 179 3.60 -19.55 8.41
C PHE A 179 4.26 -20.79 8.99
N ILE A 180 5.58 -20.84 8.88
CA ILE A 180 6.41 -21.75 9.66
C ILE A 180 7.23 -20.92 10.63
N GLU A 181 6.99 -21.12 11.93
CA GLU A 181 7.76 -20.44 12.96
C GLU A 181 9.23 -20.88 12.94
N LEU A 182 10.12 -19.90 12.98
CA LEU A 182 11.56 -20.07 13.07
C LEU A 182 11.99 -19.78 14.52
N GLU A 183 11.88 -20.78 15.40
CA GLU A 183 12.08 -20.62 16.86
C GLU A 183 13.45 -20.03 17.20
N LYS A 184 14.53 -20.50 16.56
CA LYS A 184 15.90 -20.04 16.85
C LYS A 184 16.10 -18.59 16.43
N GLU A 185 15.59 -18.23 15.26
CA GLU A 185 15.62 -16.88 14.70
C GLU A 185 14.80 -15.93 15.57
N THR A 186 13.67 -16.41 16.10
CA THR A 186 12.82 -15.71 17.06
C THR A 186 13.60 -15.38 18.33
N GLU A 187 14.25 -16.38 18.95
CA GLU A 187 15.09 -16.16 20.13
C GLU A 187 16.19 -15.13 19.87
N VAL A 188 16.91 -15.26 18.74
CA VAL A 188 17.99 -14.34 18.35
C VAL A 188 17.45 -12.92 18.16
N TYR A 189 16.32 -12.77 17.48
CA TYR A 189 15.76 -11.46 17.19
C TYR A 189 15.22 -10.77 18.46
N ILE A 190 14.46 -11.50 19.29
CA ILE A 190 13.94 -10.98 20.56
C ILE A 190 15.08 -10.58 21.49
N ASN A 191 16.17 -11.36 21.56
CA ASN A 191 17.32 -11.00 22.39
C ASN A 191 18.02 -9.73 21.89
N LYS A 192 18.09 -9.51 20.57
CA LYS A 192 18.61 -8.26 20.00
C LYS A 192 17.73 -7.05 20.33
N LEU A 193 16.41 -7.22 20.45
CA LEU A 193 15.51 -6.12 20.82
C LEU A 193 15.62 -5.72 22.29
N LYS A 194 16.11 -6.61 23.16
CA LYS A 194 16.29 -6.37 24.61
C LYS A 194 17.66 -5.78 24.97
N ALA A 195 18.62 -5.85 24.06
CA ALA A 195 19.98 -5.36 24.23
C ALA A 195 20.07 -3.86 23.90
#